data_AF-A0A3N0A675-F1
#
_entry.id   AF-A0A3N0A675-F1
#
_cell.length_a   1.000
_cell.length_b   1.000
_cell.length_c   1.000
_cell.angle_alpha   90.00
_cell.angle_beta   90.00
_cell.angle_gamma   90.00
#
_symmetry.space_group_name_H-M   'P 1'
#
loop_
_entity.id
_entity.type
_entity.pdbx_description
1 polymer ?
#
loop_
_entity_poly.entity_id
_entity_poly.type
_entity_poly.pdbx_seq_one_letter_code
_entity_poly.pdbx_strand_id
1 'polypeptide(L)'
;MILSDNGTQFTAVRKNSSRHRKITVFEQELSDLGIIHIKTRIGHPQTNGKLERFFGTFELRWDHFGNVPDFISYYNEDRFHSSLDMDAGETPRRAFANKKVTTAIRKGNPRWFEEDLNQARRRSGRSCSLTSSQALD
;
A
#
# COMPACT_ATOMS: atom_id res chain seq x y z
N MET A 1 6.71 9.25 1.50
CA MET A 1 7.89 8.52 2.02
C MET A 1 7.67 7.03 1.81
N ILE A 2 8.67 6.31 1.32
CA ILE A 2 8.62 4.86 1.08
C ILE A 2 9.74 4.19 1.89
N LEU A 3 9.42 3.07 2.53
CA LEU A 3 10.36 2.22 3.26
C LEU A 3 10.56 0.94 2.46
N SER A 4 11.81 0.61 2.12
CA SER A 4 12.14 -0.65 1.44
C SER A 4 13.32 -1.35 2.11
N ASP A 5 13.47 -2.64 1.80
CA ASP A 5 14.69 -3.36 2.12
C ASP A 5 15.87 -2.94 1.23
N ASN A 6 17.00 -3.63 1.44
CA ASN A 6 18.21 -3.46 0.65
C ASN A 6 18.25 -4.39 -0.57
N GLY A 7 17.08 -4.85 -1.06
CA GLY A 7 16.98 -5.64 -2.27
C GLY A 7 17.61 -4.91 -3.46
N THR A 8 18.18 -5.68 -4.38
CA THR A 8 18.89 -5.14 -5.56
C THR A 8 17.99 -4.32 -6.49
N GLN A 9 16.68 -4.53 -6.41
CA GLN A 9 15.65 -3.75 -7.11
C GLN A 9 15.54 -2.32 -6.56
N PHE A 10 15.72 -2.13 -5.25
CA PHE A 10 15.54 -0.83 -4.59
C PHE A 10 16.87 -0.13 -4.27
N THR A 11 17.97 -0.89 -4.15
CA THR A 11 19.27 -0.36 -3.77
C THR A 11 20.37 -0.87 -4.71
N ALA A 12 21.25 0.02 -5.14
CA ALA A 12 22.40 -0.36 -5.95
C ALA A 12 23.39 -1.21 -5.14
N VAL A 13 23.83 -2.32 -5.72
CA VAL A 13 24.93 -3.15 -5.18
C VAL A 13 26.20 -2.30 -5.14
N ARG A 14 26.80 -2.14 -3.96
CA ARG A 14 28.13 -1.54 -3.83
C ARG A 14 29.14 -2.47 -4.51
N LYS A 15 29.76 -2.02 -5.62
CA LYS A 15 30.98 -2.66 -6.11
C LYS A 15 32.15 -2.13 -5.28
N ASN A 16 32.94 -3.06 -4.73
CA ASN A 16 34.20 -2.74 -4.07
C ASN A 16 35.01 -1.82 -4.98
N SER A 17 35.47 -0.68 -4.44
CA SER A 17 36.38 0.32 -5.04
C SER A 17 35.80 1.66 -5.53
N SER A 18 34.47 1.88 -5.65
CA SER A 18 33.95 3.24 -5.91
C SER A 18 33.42 3.90 -4.63
N ARG A 19 34.01 5.05 -4.25
CA ARG A 19 33.48 5.90 -3.16
C ARG A 19 32.04 6.37 -3.46
N HIS A 20 31.66 6.43 -4.73
CA HIS A 20 30.32 6.80 -5.18
C HIS A 20 29.50 5.56 -5.54
N ARG A 21 28.37 5.40 -4.86
CA ARG A 21 27.33 4.44 -5.19
C ARG A 21 26.51 4.97 -6.36
N LYS A 22 26.26 4.15 -7.39
CA LYS A 22 25.30 4.53 -8.45
C LYS A 22 23.89 4.66 -7.87
N ILE A 23 23.19 5.72 -8.24
CA ILE A 23 21.76 5.90 -7.96
C ILE A 23 20.99 4.92 -8.85
N THR A 24 19.99 4.23 -8.30
CA THR A 24 19.14 3.33 -9.09
C THR A 24 18.05 4.12 -9.82
N VAL A 25 17.47 3.54 -10.88
CA VAL A 25 16.28 4.11 -11.53
C VAL A 25 15.17 4.35 -10.50
N PHE A 26 14.97 3.40 -9.58
CA PHE A 26 14.00 3.54 -8.50
C PHE A 26 14.25 4.77 -7.61
N GLU A 27 15.49 4.97 -7.15
CA GLU A 27 15.83 6.13 -6.31
C GLU A 27 15.67 7.46 -7.06
N GLN A 28 15.94 7.48 -8.37
CA GLN A 28 15.73 8.65 -9.21
C GLN A 28 14.24 8.98 -9.33
N GLU A 29 13.40 7.99 -9.66
CA GLU A 29 11.94 8.17 -9.75
C GLU A 29 11.34 8.67 -8.42
N LEU A 30 11.80 8.14 -7.28
CA LEU A 30 11.36 8.63 -5.98
C LEU A 30 11.78 10.08 -5.73
N SER A 31 12.99 10.46 -6.15
CA SER A 31 13.45 11.84 -6.05
C SER A 31 12.61 12.78 -6.91
N ASP A 32 12.30 12.38 -8.15
CA ASP A 32 11.52 13.18 -9.11
C ASP A 32 10.07 13.34 -8.63
N LEU A 33 9.51 12.33 -7.98
CA LEU A 33 8.20 12.38 -7.32
C LEU A 33 8.21 13.09 -5.95
N GLY A 34 9.37 13.55 -5.46
CA GLY A 34 9.49 14.18 -4.14
C GLY A 34 9.24 13.22 -2.96
N ILE A 35 9.41 11.91 -3.18
CA ILE A 35 9.20 10.85 -2.20
C ILE A 35 10.51 10.54 -1.48
N ILE A 36 10.54 10.72 -0.17
CA ILE A 36 11.67 10.31 0.66
C ILE A 36 11.78 8.77 0.67
N HIS A 37 12.91 8.23 0.23
CA HIS A 37 13.25 6.81 0.32
C HIS A 37 14.00 6.50 1.62
N ILE A 38 13.43 5.65 2.46
CA ILE A 38 14.05 5.13 3.67
C ILE A 38 14.41 3.66 3.45
N LYS A 39 15.63 3.29 3.80
CA LYS A 39 16.12 1.91 3.72
C LYS A 39 16.14 1.26 5.09
N THR A 40 15.78 -0.01 5.16
CA THR A 40 15.92 -0.79 6.39
C THR A 40 17.40 -1.03 6.71
N ARG A 41 17.70 -1.19 8.00
CA ARG A 41 19.02 -1.69 8.42
C ARG A 41 19.14 -3.17 8.03
N ILE A 42 20.36 -3.57 7.67
CA ILE A 42 20.67 -4.98 7.38
C ILE A 42 20.41 -5.81 8.65
N GLY A 43 19.70 -6.93 8.51
CA GLY A 43 19.41 -7.84 9.62
C GLY A 43 18.25 -7.41 10.54
N HIS A 44 17.39 -6.48 10.10
CA HIS A 44 16.21 -6.05 10.88
C HIS A 44 14.88 -6.47 10.21
N PRO A 45 14.46 -7.74 10.33
CA PRO A 45 13.20 -8.24 9.75
C PRO A 45 11.97 -7.50 10.30
N GLN A 46 12.02 -7.09 11.56
CA GLN A 46 10.92 -6.38 12.22
C GLN A 46 10.51 -5.08 11.50
N THR A 47 11.44 -4.42 10.78
CA THR A 47 11.15 -3.20 10.02
C THR A 47 10.24 -3.47 8.82
N ASN A 48 10.28 -4.68 8.25
CA ASN A 48 9.40 -5.14 7.17
C ASN A 48 8.22 -6.00 7.66
N GLY A 49 8.06 -6.16 8.97
CA GLY A 49 7.07 -7.06 9.56
C GLY A 49 5.62 -6.78 9.15
N LYS A 50 5.29 -5.55 8.70
CA LYS A 50 3.98 -5.25 8.12
C LYS A 50 3.76 -5.94 6.77
N LEU A 51 4.77 -5.91 5.91
CA LEU A 51 4.73 -6.55 4.60
C LEU A 51 4.77 -8.07 4.76
N GLU A 52 5.62 -8.58 5.66
CA GLU A 52 5.66 -10.01 6.00
C GLU A 52 4.29 -10.50 6.53
N ARG A 53 3.65 -9.74 7.41
CA ARG A 53 2.28 -10.06 7.91
C ARG A 53 1.22 -9.99 6.81
N PHE A 54 1.35 -9.07 5.86
CA PHE A 54 0.48 -9.03 4.68
C PHE A 54 0.63 -10.31 3.85
N PHE A 55 1.87 -10.69 3.50
CA PHE A 55 2.14 -11.90 2.71
C PHE A 55 1.71 -13.18 3.44
N GLY A 56 1.94 -13.29 4.75
CA GLY A 56 1.42 -14.44 5.50
C GLY A 56 -0.12 -14.52 5.50
N THR A 57 -0.83 -13.37 5.45
CA THR A 57 -2.29 -13.37 5.29
C THR A 57 -2.70 -13.74 3.86
N PHE A 58 -1.93 -13.27 2.88
CA PHE A 58 -2.12 -13.60 1.46
C PHE A 58 -2.01 -15.11 1.26
N GLU A 59 -0.89 -15.71 1.64
CA GLU A 59 -0.63 -17.14 1.49
C GLU A 59 -1.69 -18.00 2.19
N LEU A 60 -2.08 -17.65 3.42
CA LEU A 60 -3.09 -18.40 4.18
C LEU A 60 -4.47 -18.41 3.52
N ARG A 61 -4.82 -17.35 2.79
CA ARG A 61 -6.17 -17.16 2.25
C ARG A 61 -6.24 -17.29 0.75
N TRP A 62 -5.10 -17.37 0.07
CA TRP A 62 -5.01 -17.35 -1.39
C TRP A 62 -5.87 -18.43 -2.04
N ASP A 63 -5.95 -19.62 -1.45
CA ASP A 63 -6.76 -20.73 -1.96
C ASP A 63 -8.27 -20.40 -2.05
N HIS A 64 -8.74 -19.37 -1.34
CA HIS A 64 -10.13 -18.90 -1.42
C HIS A 64 -10.36 -17.84 -2.49
N PHE A 65 -9.30 -17.33 -3.14
CA PHE A 65 -9.37 -16.27 -4.13
C PHE A 65 -8.80 -16.75 -5.47
N GLY A 66 -9.54 -16.52 -6.56
CA GLY A 66 -9.10 -16.91 -7.89
C GLY A 66 -8.15 -15.92 -8.56
N ASN A 67 -7.97 -14.72 -8.00
CA ASN A 67 -7.14 -13.66 -8.56
C ASN A 67 -6.70 -12.62 -7.50
N VAL A 68 -5.64 -11.88 -7.83
CA VAL A 68 -5.07 -10.85 -6.94
C VAL A 68 -6.04 -9.70 -6.66
N PRO A 69 -6.74 -9.10 -7.65
CA PRO A 69 -7.70 -8.03 -7.38
C PRO A 69 -8.76 -8.36 -6.33
N ASP A 70 -9.34 -9.56 -6.37
CA ASP A 70 -10.36 -9.97 -5.42
C ASP A 70 -9.80 -10.10 -4.01
N PHE A 71 -8.62 -10.70 -3.87
CA PHE A 71 -7.93 -10.74 -2.58
C PHE A 71 -7.66 -9.33 -2.04
N ILE A 72 -7.19 -8.41 -2.88
CA ILE A 72 -6.87 -7.04 -2.47
C ILE A 72 -8.11 -6.28 -2.04
N SER A 73 -9.23 -6.45 -2.76
CA SER A 73 -10.53 -5.88 -2.38
C SER A 73 -10.96 -6.38 -1.01
N TYR A 74 -10.96 -7.71 -0.82
CA TYR A 74 -11.26 -8.33 0.47
C TYR A 74 -10.35 -7.82 1.59
N TYR A 75 -9.03 -7.76 1.36
CA TYR A 75 -8.06 -7.34 2.37
C TYR A 75 -8.29 -5.90 2.82
N ASN A 76 -8.64 -5.00 1.90
CA ASN A 76 -8.81 -3.58 2.20
C ASN A 76 -10.21 -3.23 2.72
N GLU A 77 -11.24 -3.94 2.26
CA GLU A 77 -12.64 -3.53 2.46
C GLU A 77 -13.42 -4.40 3.44
N ASP A 78 -13.13 -5.70 3.52
CA ASP A 78 -13.95 -6.64 4.30
C ASP A 78 -13.19 -7.26 5.48
N ARG A 79 -11.86 -7.29 5.42
CA ARG A 79 -11.05 -7.92 6.46
C ARG A 79 -11.06 -7.09 7.75
N PHE A 80 -11.67 -7.66 8.78
CA PHE A 80 -11.48 -7.23 10.17
C PHE A 80 -10.03 -7.42 10.59
N HIS A 81 -9.37 -6.35 11.04
CA HIS A 81 -7.98 -6.39 11.44
C HIS A 81 -7.84 -6.23 12.97
N SER A 82 -7.27 -7.23 13.63
CA SER A 82 -7.23 -7.26 15.11
C SER A 82 -6.33 -6.21 15.77
N SER A 83 -5.41 -5.61 15.01
CA SER A 83 -4.58 -4.49 15.47
C SER A 83 -5.20 -3.11 15.19
N LEU A 84 -6.42 -3.08 14.65
CA LEU A 84 -7.25 -1.88 14.49
C LEU A 84 -8.42 -1.95 15.48
N ASP A 85 -9.28 -0.93 15.49
CA ASP A 85 -10.49 -0.91 16.30
C ASP A 85 -11.44 -2.04 15.86
N MET A 86 -11.32 -3.18 16.55
CA MET A 86 -12.11 -4.39 16.30
C MET A 86 -13.59 -4.17 16.63
N ASP A 87 -13.88 -3.40 17.67
CA ASP A 87 -15.24 -3.14 18.15
C ASP A 87 -16.00 -2.26 17.14
N ALA A 88 -15.29 -1.36 16.46
CA ALA A 88 -15.85 -0.59 15.36
C ALA A 88 -15.87 -1.35 14.01
N GLY A 89 -15.28 -2.54 13.93
CA GLY A 89 -15.10 -3.28 12.67
C GLY A 89 -14.25 -2.52 11.66
N GLU A 90 -13.17 -1.87 12.12
CA GLU A 90 -12.38 -0.99 11.25
C GLU A 90 -11.54 -1.76 10.22
N THR A 91 -11.76 -1.42 8.95
CA THR A 91 -11.07 -2.01 7.81
C THR A 91 -9.80 -1.21 7.48
N PRO A 92 -8.79 -1.81 6.82
CA PRO A 92 -7.58 -1.07 6.44
C PRO A 92 -7.88 0.18 5.60
N ARG A 93 -8.86 0.12 4.68
CA ARG A 93 -9.30 1.29 3.89
C ARG A 93 -9.87 2.39 4.79
N ARG A 94 -10.69 2.03 5.77
CA ARG A 94 -11.31 3.00 6.69
C ARG A 94 -10.29 3.61 7.64
N ALA A 95 -9.42 2.79 8.24
CA ALA A 95 -8.31 3.27 9.05
C ALA A 95 -7.38 4.20 8.27
N PHE A 96 -7.09 3.89 7.01
CA PHE A 96 -6.31 4.76 6.14
C PHE A 96 -6.99 6.11 5.92
N ALA A 97 -8.29 6.13 5.60
CA ALA A 97 -9.07 7.35 5.41
C ALA A 97 -9.20 8.18 6.70
N ASN A 98 -9.33 7.52 7.85
CA ASN A 98 -9.48 8.14 9.17
C ASN A 98 -8.16 8.64 9.75
N LYS A 99 -7.02 8.12 9.27
CA LYS A 99 -5.70 8.52 9.74
C LYS A 99 -5.55 10.03 9.51
N LYS A 100 -5.68 10.80 10.60
CA LYS A 100 -5.43 12.26 10.61
C LYS A 100 -3.97 12.48 10.23
N VAL A 101 -3.73 12.74 8.96
CA VAL A 101 -2.41 13.13 8.46
C VAL A 101 -2.09 14.46 9.13
N THR A 102 -1.12 14.47 10.05
CA THR A 102 -0.63 15.71 10.67
C THR A 102 -0.28 16.68 9.55
N THR A 103 -0.72 17.94 9.64
CA THR A 103 -0.62 18.94 8.56
C THR A 103 0.81 19.07 7.98
N ALA A 104 1.84 18.76 8.78
CA ALA A 104 3.24 18.68 8.37
C ALA A 104 3.54 17.57 7.35
N ILE A 105 2.92 16.38 7.48
CA ILE A 105 3.05 15.28 6.50
C ILE A 105 2.35 15.65 5.19
N ARG A 106 1.24 16.40 5.26
CA ARG A 106 0.48 16.88 4.08
C ARG A 106 1.28 17.82 3.18
N LYS A 107 2.09 18.72 3.76
CA LYS A 107 2.94 19.66 3.00
C LYS A 107 4.02 18.97 2.15
N GLY A 108 4.48 17.78 2.57
CA GLY A 108 5.47 16.97 1.86
C GLY A 108 4.88 15.77 1.14
N ASN A 109 3.55 15.61 1.13
CA ASN A 109 2.91 14.51 0.43
C ASN A 109 2.78 14.90 -1.05
N PRO A 110 3.30 14.09 -1.97
CA PRO A 110 3.31 14.46 -3.38
C PRO A 110 1.90 14.47 -3.96
N ARG A 111 1.60 15.46 -4.80
CA ARG A 111 0.26 15.74 -5.35
C ARG A 111 -0.39 14.52 -6.02
N TRP A 112 0.41 13.66 -6.65
CA TRP A 112 -0.07 12.46 -7.34
C TRP A 112 -0.89 11.54 -6.41
N PHE A 113 -0.57 11.53 -5.10
CA PHE A 113 -1.29 10.71 -4.14
C PHE A 113 -2.73 11.19 -3.90
N GLU A 114 -2.96 12.50 -3.91
CA GLU A 114 -4.31 13.06 -3.75
C GLU A 114 -5.14 12.92 -5.04
N GLU A 115 -4.48 12.99 -6.20
CA GLU A 115 -5.10 12.75 -7.50
C GLU A 115 -5.61 11.31 -7.63
N ASP A 116 -4.81 10.33 -7.22
CA ASP A 116 -5.17 8.91 -7.19
C ASP A 116 -6.33 8.61 -6.24
N LEU A 117 -6.33 9.17 -5.02
CA LEU A 117 -7.44 9.01 -4.07
C LEU A 117 -8.74 9.60 -4.63
N ASN A 118 -8.66 10.76 -5.28
CA ASN A 118 -9.81 11.37 -5.93
C ASN A 118 -10.29 10.56 -7.14
N GLN A 119 -9.38 9.95 -7.89
CA GLN A 119 -9.73 9.06 -9.00
C GLN A 119 -10.36 7.75 -8.49
N ALA A 120 -9.85 7.18 -7.41
CA ALA A 120 -10.43 6.02 -6.73
C ALA A 120 -11.83 6.32 -6.20
N ARG A 121 -12.04 7.49 -5.59
CA ARG A 121 -13.39 7.96 -5.18
C ARG A 121 -14.35 8.13 -6.35
N ARG A 122 -13.86 8.63 -7.50
CA ARG A 122 -14.67 8.73 -8.73
C ARG A 122 -15.02 7.36 -9.31
N ARG A 123 -14.17 6.35 -9.10
CA ARG A 123 -14.45 4.96 -9.48
C ARG A 123 -15.44 4.29 -8.52
N SER A 124 -15.31 4.50 -7.21
CA SER A 124 -16.26 3.97 -6.21
C SER A 124 -17.62 4.67 -6.22
N GLY A 125 -17.71 5.88 -6.79
CA GLY A 125 -18.96 6.63 -6.98
C GLY A 125 -19.79 6.17 -8.19
N ARG A 126 -19.31 5.22 -9.00
CA ARG A 126 -20.16 4.52 -9.96
C ARG A 126 -20.89 3.42 -9.22
N SER A 127 -22.06 3.75 -8.70
CA SER A 127 -23.03 2.78 -8.19
C SER A 127 -23.15 1.63 -9.19
N CYS A 128 -22.91 0.41 -8.71
CA CYS A 128 -23.47 -0.78 -9.32
C CYS A 128 -24.97 -0.56 -9.44
N SER A 129 -25.44 -0.24 -10.64
CA SER A 129 -26.85 -0.27 -10.97
C SER A 129 -27.26 -1.74 -10.96
N LEU A 130 -27.71 -2.23 -9.80
CA LEU A 130 -28.54 -3.42 -9.74
C LEU A 130 -29.77 -3.15 -10.60
N THR A 131 -29.77 -3.68 -11.81
CA THR A 131 -31.00 -3.80 -12.59
C THR A 131 -31.85 -4.85 -11.90
N SER A 132 -32.81 -4.40 -11.10
CA SER A 132 -33.98 -5.21 -10.77
C SER A 132 -34.66 -5.56 -12.09
N SER A 133 -34.55 -6.82 -12.52
CA SER A 133 -35.41 -7.37 -13.54
C SER A 133 -35.98 -8.69 -13.02
N GLN A 134 -37.31 -8.80 -13.17
CA GLN A 134 -38.12 -10.01 -13.07
C GLN A 134 -38.59 -10.42 -11.67
N ALA A 135 -39.59 -9.67 -11.19
CA ALA A 135 -40.79 -10.27 -10.62
C ALA A 135 -41.87 -10.22 -11.72
N LEU A 136 -42.37 -11.39 -12.13
CA LEU A 136 -43.70 -11.72 -12.67
C LEU A 136 -43.57 -13.11 -13.33
N ASP A 137 -43.93 -14.14 -12.57
CA ASP A 137 -44.90 -15.18 -12.92
C ASP A 137 -45.32 -15.92 -11.64
#